data_AF-A0A919T3Z4-F1
#
_entry.id   AF-A0A919T3Z4-F1
#
_cell.length_a   1.000
_cell.length_b   1.000
_cell.length_c   1.000
_cell.angle_alpha   90.00
_cell.angle_beta   90.00
_cell.angle_gamma   90.00
#
_symmetry.space_group_name_H-M   'P 1'
#
loop_
_entity.id
_entity.type
_entity.pdbx_description
1 polymer ?
#
loop_
_entity_poly.entity_id
_entity_poly.type
_entity_poly.pdbx_seq_one_letter_code
_entity_poly.pdbx_strand_id
1 'polypeptide(L)'
;MTRSWRMFAGRGSVPERPFHRFGDERTVRFCGLDPVPVELVEDPDGPYWGFIVTRPRVPGAPVTGVPAMVQGHEGMFRMQSPDGFKSDVESGRGEVVRMSCRELDSPTP
;
A
#
# COMPACT_ATOMS: atom_id res chain seq x y z
N MET A 1 -18.54 -5.31 0.76
CA MET A 1 -17.45 -6.23 1.17
C MET A 1 -16.21 -5.39 1.32
N THR A 2 -15.50 -5.53 2.43
CA THR A 2 -14.25 -4.82 2.68
C THR A 2 -13.11 -5.56 1.97
N ARG A 3 -12.30 -4.86 1.16
CA ARG A 3 -11.17 -5.48 0.44
C ARG A 3 -10.00 -5.72 1.38
N SER A 4 -9.24 -6.78 1.16
CA SER A 4 -7.97 -7.02 1.84
C SER A 4 -6.87 -7.50 0.90
N TRP A 5 -5.62 -7.20 1.26
CA TRP A 5 -4.43 -7.48 0.47
C TRP A 5 -3.33 -8.03 1.37
N ARG A 6 -2.80 -9.20 1.03
CA ARG A 6 -1.64 -9.78 1.69
C ARG A 6 -0.38 -9.36 0.97
N MET A 7 0.61 -8.90 1.71
CA MET A 7 1.91 -8.46 1.18
C MET A 7 2.95 -8.45 2.29
N PHE A 8 4.12 -7.87 2.02
CA PHE A 8 5.18 -7.68 3.00
C PHE A 8 5.37 -6.19 3.31
N ALA A 9 5.86 -5.90 4.50
CA ALA A 9 6.28 -4.57 4.92
C ALA A 9 7.53 -4.65 5.79
N GLY A 10 8.27 -3.55 5.94
CA GLY A 10 9.27 -3.43 6.98
C GLY A 10 8.67 -2.89 8.28
N ARG A 11 9.28 -3.21 9.42
CA ARG A 11 8.90 -2.61 10.71
C ARG A 11 9.32 -1.13 10.76
N GLY A 12 8.37 -0.27 11.07
CA GLY A 12 8.56 1.14 11.38
C GLY A 12 8.74 1.37 12.88
N SER A 13 9.25 2.55 13.23
CA SER A 13 9.47 2.98 14.61
C SER A 13 8.29 3.72 15.25
N VAL A 14 7.24 4.01 14.48
CA VAL A 14 6.07 4.78 14.94
C VAL A 14 4.99 3.80 15.40
N PRO A 15 4.64 3.74 16.71
CA PRO A 15 3.74 2.73 17.26
C PRO A 15 2.35 2.69 16.60
N GLU A 16 1.79 3.85 16.25
CA GLU A 16 0.46 3.97 15.65
C GLU A 16 0.41 3.47 14.20
N ARG A 17 1.58 3.27 13.59
CA ARG A 17 1.76 2.80 12.22
C ARG A 17 3.07 2.01 12.14
N PRO A 18 3.10 0.81 12.74
CA PRO A 18 4.32 0.05 12.99
C PRO A 18 4.90 -0.59 11.73
N PHE A 19 4.28 -0.38 10.56
CA PHE A 19 4.73 -0.89 9.27
C PHE A 19 4.97 0.24 8.27
N HIS A 20 5.97 0.07 7.42
CA HIS A 20 6.27 0.95 6.29
C HIS A 20 6.84 0.16 5.11
N ARG A 21 7.10 0.81 3.96
CA ARG A 21 7.76 0.19 2.80
C ARG A 21 7.08 -1.13 2.39
N PHE A 22 5.82 -1.01 1.98
CA PHE A 22 4.97 -2.12 1.58
C PHE A 22 5.30 -2.60 0.16
N GLY A 23 5.18 -3.91 -0.08
CA GLY A 23 5.38 -4.50 -1.40
C GLY A 23 5.49 -6.02 -1.37
N ASP A 24 6.03 -6.59 -2.45
CA ASP A 24 6.50 -7.98 -2.42
C ASP A 24 7.76 -8.11 -1.53
N GLU A 25 8.08 -9.34 -1.12
CA GLU A 25 9.21 -9.62 -0.23
C GLU A 25 10.53 -9.04 -0.76
N ARG A 26 10.76 -9.17 -2.08
CA ARG A 26 11.99 -8.71 -2.73
C ARG A 26 12.14 -7.19 -2.66
N THR A 27 11.04 -6.46 -2.84
CA THR A 27 10.97 -5.00 -2.77
C THR A 27 11.30 -4.51 -1.37
N VAL A 28 10.77 -5.17 -0.33
CA VAL A 28 11.07 -4.85 1.07
C VAL A 28 12.55 -5.11 1.38
N ARG A 29 13.09 -6.26 0.97
CA ARG A 29 14.52 -6.58 1.14
C ARG A 29 15.42 -5.58 0.41
N PHE A 30 15.04 -5.17 -0.80
CA PHE A 30 15.78 -4.15 -1.56
C PHE A 30 15.84 -2.80 -0.84
N CYS A 31 14.84 -2.48 -0.01
CA CYS A 31 14.84 -1.30 0.85
C CYS A 31 15.73 -1.46 2.12
N GLY A 32 16.44 -2.59 2.28
CA GLY A 32 17.31 -2.86 3.43
C GLY A 32 16.57 -3.24 4.70
N LEU A 33 15.35 -3.77 4.58
CA LEU A 33 14.47 -4.11 5.70
C LEU A 33 14.20 -5.62 5.75
N ASP A 34 13.99 -6.15 6.96
CA ASP A 34 13.52 -7.53 7.12
C ASP A 34 12.01 -7.59 6.83
N PRO A 35 11.57 -8.38 5.83
CA PRO A 35 10.16 -8.41 5.44
C PRO A 35 9.29 -9.11 6.48
N VAL A 36 8.23 -8.43 6.89
CA VAL A 36 7.18 -8.96 7.76
C VAL A 36 5.93 -9.19 6.91
N PRO A 37 5.33 -10.40 6.92
CA PRO A 37 4.07 -10.64 6.24
C PRO A 37 2.95 -9.86 6.94
N VAL A 38 2.16 -9.13 6.17
CA VAL A 38 1.07 -8.28 6.67
C VAL A 38 -0.18 -8.42 5.80
N GLU A 39 -1.32 -8.08 6.39
CA GLU A 39 -2.57 -7.87 5.67
C GLU A 39 -3.01 -6.41 5.82
N LEU A 40 -3.19 -5.75 4.68
CA LEU A 40 -3.88 -4.47 4.58
C LEU A 40 -5.36 -4.74 4.37
N VAL A 41 -6.21 -4.02 5.11
CA VAL A 41 -7.66 -4.08 4.99
C VAL A 41 -8.17 -2.68 4.72
N GLU A 42 -9.04 -2.52 3.74
CA GLU A 42 -9.71 -1.24 3.49
C GLU A 42 -10.47 -0.81 4.74
N ASP A 43 -10.20 0.38 5.23
CA ASP A 43 -10.74 0.88 6.49
C ASP A 43 -10.79 2.41 6.39
N PRO A 44 -11.98 3.03 6.38
CA PRO A 44 -12.10 4.49 6.23
C PRO A 44 -11.32 5.26 7.32
N ASP A 45 -11.18 4.66 8.50
CA ASP A 45 -10.52 5.27 9.65
C ASP A 45 -9.04 4.85 9.76
N GLY A 46 -8.62 3.83 9.00
CA GLY A 46 -7.31 3.22 9.08
C GLY A 46 -6.15 4.17 8.72
N PRO A 47 -5.02 4.14 9.43
CA PRO A 47 -3.99 5.18 9.37
C PRO A 47 -3.22 5.22 8.04
N TYR A 48 -3.30 4.17 7.23
CA TYR A 48 -2.57 4.05 5.97
C TYR A 48 -3.37 4.57 4.79
N TRP A 49 -2.66 5.16 3.84
CA TRP A 49 -3.18 5.61 2.56
C TRP A 49 -2.63 4.74 1.44
N GLY A 50 -3.51 4.25 0.58
CA GLY A 50 -3.20 3.40 -0.54
C GLY A 50 -3.63 4.01 -1.86
N PHE A 51 -2.87 3.77 -2.93
CA PHE A 51 -3.33 3.99 -4.29
C PHE A 51 -3.44 2.66 -5.02
N ILE A 52 -4.63 2.36 -5.54
CA ILE A 52 -4.89 1.17 -6.34
C ILE A 52 -5.01 1.61 -7.80
N VAL A 53 -4.16 1.04 -8.66
CA VAL A 53 -4.27 1.27 -10.11
C VAL A 53 -5.45 0.43 -10.61
N THR A 54 -6.46 1.09 -11.18
CA THR A 54 -7.64 0.45 -11.79
C THR A 54 -7.54 0.40 -13.31
N ARG A 55 -6.73 1.30 -13.90
CA ARG A 55 -6.36 1.28 -15.31
C ARG A 55 -4.89 1.67 -15.47
N PRO A 56 -4.05 0.85 -16.13
CA PRO A 56 -2.64 1.17 -16.27
C PRO A 56 -2.42 2.34 -17.23
N ARG A 57 -1.35 3.12 -17.03
CA ARG A 57 -0.92 4.15 -17.99
C ARG A 57 -0.39 3.54 -19.30
N VAL A 58 0.27 2.39 -19.22
CA VAL A 58 0.84 1.69 -20.38
C VAL A 58 -0.17 0.66 -20.89
N PRO A 59 -0.63 0.76 -22.15
CA PRO A 59 -1.51 -0.25 -22.74
C PRO A 59 -0.89 -1.65 -22.65
N GLY A 60 -1.65 -2.62 -22.14
CA GLY A 60 -1.21 -4.02 -21.99
C GLY A 60 -0.51 -4.34 -20.66
N ALA A 61 -0.25 -3.36 -19.78
CA ALA A 61 0.22 -3.66 -18.44
C ALA A 61 -0.91 -4.28 -17.57
N PRO A 62 -0.60 -5.23 -16.68
CA PRO A 62 -1.61 -5.86 -15.84
C PRO A 62 -2.15 -4.90 -14.77
N VAL A 63 -3.47 -4.94 -14.56
CA VAL A 63 -4.11 -4.35 -13.38
C VAL A 63 -4.08 -5.42 -12.28
N THR A 64 -3.33 -5.17 -11.21
CA THR A 64 -3.17 -6.15 -10.14
C THR A 64 -4.30 -6.08 -9.11
N GLY A 65 -4.99 -4.94 -9.01
CA GLY A 65 -5.97 -4.68 -7.94
C GLY A 65 -5.34 -4.62 -6.54
N VAL A 66 -4.00 -4.63 -6.46
CA VAL A 66 -3.21 -4.51 -5.22
C VAL A 66 -2.77 -3.05 -5.08
N PRO A 67 -2.71 -2.48 -3.86
CA PRO A 67 -2.17 -1.15 -3.64
C PRO A 67 -0.75 -1.04 -4.21
N ALA A 68 -0.58 -0.19 -5.23
CA ALA A 68 0.70 0.08 -5.87
C ALA A 68 1.59 1.00 -5.04
N MET A 69 0.98 1.73 -4.11
CA MET A 69 1.67 2.60 -3.18
C MET A 69 0.91 2.67 -1.86
N VAL A 70 1.64 2.55 -0.74
CA VAL A 70 1.09 2.62 0.60
C VAL A 70 1.96 3.52 1.48
N GLN A 71 1.34 4.44 2.21
CA GLN A 71 2.03 5.36 3.13
C GLN A 71 1.23 5.55 4.42
N GLY A 72 1.92 5.60 5.56
CA GLY A 72 1.29 5.81 6.87
C GLY A 72 0.96 7.28 7.21
N HIS A 73 1.13 8.20 6.26
CA HIS A 73 0.81 9.63 6.44
C HIS A 73 0.24 10.21 5.14
N GLU A 74 -0.84 10.99 5.23
CA GLU A 74 -1.47 11.60 4.07
C GLU A 74 -0.53 12.56 3.33
N GLY A 75 0.19 13.40 4.07
CA GLY A 75 1.13 14.35 3.46
C GLY A 75 2.24 13.64 2.67
N MET A 76 2.79 12.55 3.21
CA MET A 76 3.82 11.77 2.51
C MET A 76 3.24 11.03 1.32
N PHE A 77 2.00 10.53 1.42
CA PHE A 77 1.28 9.93 0.31
C PHE A 77 1.12 10.93 -0.84
N ARG A 78 0.61 12.13 -0.55
CA ARG A 78 0.38 13.19 -1.56
C ARG A 78 1.68 13.64 -2.22
N MET A 79 2.80 13.68 -1.51
CA MET A 79 4.10 14.05 -2.08
C MET A 79 4.63 13.08 -3.15
N GLN A 80 4.20 11.82 -3.14
CA GLN A 80 4.69 10.80 -4.08
C GLN A 80 4.16 10.97 -5.50
N SER A 81 3.10 11.78 -5.67
CA SER A 81 2.58 12.18 -6.96
C SER A 81 2.46 13.70 -6.97
N PRO A 82 3.43 14.43 -7.55
CA PRO A 82 3.45 15.89 -7.57
C PRO A 82 2.20 16.52 -8.22
N ASP A 83 1.63 15.86 -9.22
CA ASP A 83 0.37 16.24 -9.87
C ASP A 83 -0.89 15.74 -9.12
N GLY A 84 -0.65 15.06 -7.99
CA GLY A 84 -1.64 14.44 -7.13
C GLY A 84 -2.24 13.17 -7.72
N PHE A 85 -2.58 12.22 -6.84
CA PHE A 85 -3.47 11.11 -7.21
C PHE A 85 -4.83 11.58 -7.72
N LYS A 86 -5.21 12.84 -7.44
CA LYS A 86 -6.45 13.47 -7.89
C LYS A 86 -6.67 13.34 -9.41
N SER A 87 -5.67 13.66 -10.22
CA SER A 87 -5.79 13.55 -11.69
C SER A 87 -5.96 12.10 -12.15
N ASP A 88 -5.25 11.16 -11.52
CA ASP A 88 -5.40 9.73 -11.81
C ASP A 88 -6.77 9.19 -11.37
N VAL A 89 -7.32 9.68 -10.26
CA VAL A 89 -8.66 9.31 -9.79
C VAL A 89 -9.74 9.89 -10.70
N GLU A 90 -9.68 11.19 -11.03
CA GLU A 90 -10.66 11.87 -11.89
C GLU A 90 -10.71 11.28 -13.31
N SER A 91 -9.59 10.75 -13.79
CA SER A 91 -9.50 10.07 -15.09
C SER A 91 -9.80 8.57 -15.03
N GLY A 92 -10.16 8.04 -13.86
CA GLY A 92 -10.49 6.62 -13.66
C GLY A 92 -9.30 5.67 -13.80
N ARG A 93 -8.07 6.15 -13.58
CA ARG A 93 -6.84 5.36 -13.60
C ARG A 93 -6.51 4.70 -12.27
N GLY A 94 -7.10 5.20 -11.19
CA GLY A 94 -7.00 4.54 -9.90
C GLY A 94 -7.96 5.10 -8.88
N GLU A 95 -7.79 4.62 -7.66
CA GLU A 95 -8.56 5.04 -6.49
C GLU A 95 -7.62 5.18 -5.30
N VAL A 96 -7.94 6.14 -4.44
CA VAL A 96 -7.27 6.32 -3.15
C VAL A 96 -8.13 5.66 -2.09
N VAL A 97 -7.52 4.80 -1.28
CA VAL A 97 -8.20 4.09 -0.19
C VAL A 97 -7.48 4.33 1.13
N ARG A 98 -8.24 4.30 2.22
CA ARG A 98 -7.72 4.25 3.59
C ARG A 98 -7.66 2.80 4.04
N MET A 99 -6.65 2.46 4.85
CA MET A 99 -6.39 1.08 5.23
C MET A 99 -5.86 0.96 6.66
N SER A 100 -6.24 -0.13 7.30
CA SER A 100 -5.60 -0.64 8.50
C SER A 100 -4.65 -1.79 8.14
N CYS A 101 -3.63 -1.99 8.96
CA CYS A 101 -2.60 -3.02 8.72
C CYS A 101 -2.48 -3.91 9.95
N ARG A 102 -2.37 -5.21 9.73
CA ARG A 102 -2.02 -6.18 10.77
C ARG A 102 -0.91 -7.10 10.31
N GLU A 103 -0.06 -7.50 11.26
CA GLU A 103 0.89 -8.58 11.06
C GLU A 103 0.13 -9.89 10.84
N LEU A 104 0.64 -10.72 9.94
CA LEU A 104 0.19 -12.09 9.80
C LEU A 104 1.18 -12.98 10.54
N ASP A 105 0.67 -14.00 11.23
CA ASP A 105 1.54 -15.03 11.78
C ASP A 105 2.35 -15.64 10.63
N SER A 106 3.67 -15.54 10.71
CA SER A 106 4.54 -16.28 9.80
C SER A 106 4.17 -17.76 9.94
N PRO A 107 3.90 -18.50 8.85
CA PRO A 107 3.72 -19.94 8.95
C PRO A 107 4.96 -20.50 9.66
N THR A 108 4.75 -21.08 10.83
CA THR A 108 5.82 -21.78 11.55
C THR A 108 6.32 -22.87 10.61
N PRO A 109 7.63 -22.94 10.31
CA PRO A 109 8.19 -23.95 9.43
C PRO A 109 7.95 -25.37 9.97
#